data_AF-A0A6I8LTW5-F1
#
_entry.id   AF-A0A6I8LTW5-F1
#
_cell.length_a   1.000
_cell.length_b   1.000
_cell.length_c   1.000
_cell.angle_alpha   90.00
_cell.angle_beta   90.00
_cell.angle_gamma   90.00
#
_symmetry.space_group_name_H-M   'P 1'
#
loop_
_entity.id
_entity.type
_entity.pdbx_description
1 polymer ?
#
loop_
_entity_poly.entity_id
_entity_poly.type
_entity_poly.pdbx_seq_one_letter_code
_entity_poly.pdbx_strand_id
1 'polypeptide(L)' 'MPVRTPRPPATDVVAMALKVLVAQGMTGAAAQAALISMAQERGLAVRNCAGLIVAAVDGRMG' A
#
# COMPACT_ATOMS: atom_id res chain seq x y z
N MET A 1 -25.51 -12.53 -0.05
CA MET A 1 -25.10 -11.64 1.05
C MET A 1 -23.76 -11.04 0.65
N PRO A 2 -23.56 -9.70 0.61
CA PRO A 2 -22.27 -9.17 0.19
C PRO A 2 -21.27 -9.37 1.32
N VAL A 3 -20.25 -10.17 1.05
CA VAL A 3 -19.13 -10.44 1.95
C VAL A 3 -18.41 -9.10 2.15
N ARG A 4 -18.72 -8.42 3.25
CA ARG A 4 -17.91 -7.30 3.74
C ARG A 4 -16.61 -7.93 4.21
N THR A 5 -15.64 -8.01 3.30
CA THR A 5 -14.25 -8.29 3.64
C THR A 5 -13.86 -7.34 4.78
N PRO A 6 -13.37 -7.85 5.92
CA PRO A 6 -12.93 -7.01 7.01
C PRO A 6 -11.83 -6.11 6.45
N ARG A 7 -12.16 -4.83 6.26
CA ARG A 7 -11.22 -3.83 5.79
C ARG A 7 -10.08 -3.85 6.81
N PRO A 8 -8.87 -4.32 6.46
CA PRO A 8 -7.78 -4.33 7.41
C PRO A 8 -7.62 -2.90 7.94
N PRO A 9 -7.24 -2.71 9.22
CA PRO A 9 -6.95 -1.39 9.73
C PRO A 9 -6.06 -0.67 8.72
N ALA A 10 -6.40 0.58 8.37
CA ALA A 10 -5.73 1.29 7.29
C ALA A 10 -4.21 1.34 7.46
N THR A 11 -3.78 1.29 8.72
CA THR A 11 -2.40 1.20 9.15
C THR A 11 -1.73 -0.11 8.75
N ASP A 12 -2.43 -1.25 8.77
CA ASP A 12 -1.86 -2.55 8.37
C ASP A 12 -1.56 -2.61 6.87
N VAL A 13 -2.46 -2.12 6.01
CA VAL A 13 -2.23 -2.13 4.55
C VAL A 13 -1.08 -1.18 4.16
N VAL A 14 -1.02 0.00 4.78
CA VAL A 14 0.08 0.94 4.56
C VAL A 14 1.39 0.39 5.14
N ALA A 15 1.37 -0.18 6.34
CA ALA A 15 2.54 -0.83 6.94
C ALA A 15 3.02 -2.02 6.11
N MET A 16 2.11 -2.78 5.50
CA MET A 16 2.44 -3.90 4.62
C MET A 16 3.06 -3.41 3.31
N ALA A 17 2.50 -2.37 2.69
CA ALA A 17 3.10 -1.74 1.51
C ALA A 17 4.50 -1.18 1.83
N LEU A 18 4.66 -0.53 2.99
CA LEU A 18 5.96 -0.05 3.46
C LEU A 18 6.94 -1.20 3.70
N LYS A 19 6.53 -2.30 4.31
CA LYS A 19 7.37 -3.50 4.48
C LYS A 19 7.82 -4.07 3.14
N VAL A 20 6.94 -4.11 2.14
CA VAL A 20 7.27 -4.58 0.79
C VAL A 20 8.25 -3.64 0.08
N LEU A 21 8.10 -2.32 0.25
CA LEU A 21 9.05 -1.33 -0.29
C LEU A 21 10.41 -1.41 0.43
N VAL A 22 10.40 -1.60 1.74
CA VAL A 22 11.62 -1.80 2.54
C VAL A 22 12.31 -3.11 2.16
N ALA A 23 11.57 -4.18 1.92
CA ALA A 23 12.11 -5.44 1.43
C ALA A 23 12.75 -5.31 0.03
N GLN A 24 12.37 -4.29 -0.76
CA GLN A 24 13.01 -3.95 -2.03
C GLN A 24 14.25 -3.04 -1.86
N GLY A 25 14.67 -2.77 -0.63
CA GLY A 25 15.88 -1.98 -0.33
C GLY A 25 15.63 -0.50 -0.08
N MET A 26 14.37 -0.04 0.00
CA MET A 26 14.06 1.33 0.39
C MET A 26 14.16 1.51 1.90
N THR A 27 14.58 2.69 2.36
CA THR A 27 14.46 3.04 3.78
C THR A 27 13.00 3.35 4.12
N GLY A 28 12.57 3.08 5.36
CA GLY A 28 11.17 3.28 5.77
C GLY A 28 10.63 4.69 5.48
N ALA A 29 11.48 5.72 5.65
CA ALA A 29 11.14 7.10 5.34
C ALA A 29 11.03 7.34 3.82
N ALA A 30 11.92 6.77 3.00
CA ALA A 30 11.85 6.88 1.54
C ALA A 30 10.62 6.16 0.98
N ALA A 31 10.29 4.98 1.52
CA ALA A 31 9.08 4.24 1.17
C ALA A 31 7.82 5.06 1.50
N GLN A 32 7.79 5.74 2.67
CA GLN A 32 6.67 6.58 3.06
C GLN A 32 6.55 7.83 2.19
N ALA A 33 7.66 8.52 1.90
CA ALA A 33 7.68 9.68 1.02
C ALA A 33 7.23 9.33 -0.40
N ALA A 34 7.71 8.21 -0.95
CA ALA A 34 7.28 7.72 -2.26
C ALA A 34 5.78 7.42 -2.28
N LEU A 35 5.25 6.80 -1.23
CA LEU A 35 3.83 6.44 -1.16
C LEU A 35 2.93 7.69 -1.03
N ILE A 36 3.36 8.70 -0.28
CA ILE A 36 2.68 10.00 -0.19
C ILE A 36 2.74 10.74 -1.52
N SER A 37 3.91 10.78 -2.16
CA SER A 37 4.09 11.46 -3.44
C SER A 37 3.25 10.83 -4.55
N MET A 38 3.24 9.49 -4.67
CA MET A 38 2.38 8.78 -5.62
C MET A 38 0.89 8.98 -5.35
N ALA A 39 0.49 9.05 -4.07
CA ALA A 39 -0.89 9.32 -3.69
C ALA A 39 -1.30 10.73 -4.10
N GLN A 40 -0.43 11.71 -3.89
CA GLN A 40 -0.65 13.10 -4.26
C GLN A 40 -0.72 13.29 -5.78
N GLU A 41 0.19 12.67 -6.55
CA GLU A 41 0.17 12.74 -8.02
C GLU A 41 -1.09 12.12 -8.62
N ARG A 42 -1.60 11.05 -8.01
CA ARG A 42 -2.84 10.40 -8.47
C ARG A 42 -4.11 11.03 -7.91
N GLY A 43 -4.00 12.03 -7.03
CA GLY A 43 -5.14 12.61 -6.31
C GLY A 43 -5.88 11.60 -5.43
N LEU A 44 -5.20 10.53 -5.01
CA LEU A 44 -5.76 9.45 -4.20
C LEU A 44 -5.32 9.58 -2.75
N ALA A 45 -6.14 9.05 -1.84
CA ALA A 45 -5.69 8.85 -0.47
C ALA A 45 -4.53 7.84 -0.44
N VAL A 46 -3.50 8.11 0.37
CA VAL A 46 -2.35 7.22 0.67
C VAL A 46 -2.82 5.77 0.90
N ARG A 47 -3.96 5.60 1.57
CA ARG A 47 -4.61 4.30 1.82
C ARG A 47 -5.06 3.56 0.55
N ASN A 48 -5.67 4.26 -0.41
CA ASN A 48 -6.12 3.65 -1.66
C ASN A 48 -4.92 3.30 -2.55
N CYS A 49 -3.88 4.16 -2.56
CA CYS A 49 -2.63 3.87 -3.26
C CYS A 49 -1.92 2.64 -2.67
N ALA A 50 -1.80 2.54 -1.34
CA ALA A 50 -1.23 1.36 -0.67
C ALA A 50 -2.02 0.09 -0.99
N GLY A 51 -3.36 0.16 -0.99
CA GLY A 51 -4.22 -0.96 -1.36
C GLY A 51 -4.00 -1.45 -2.79
N LEU A 52 -3.82 -0.54 -3.75
CA LEU A 52 -3.51 -0.89 -5.14
C LEU A 52 -2.13 -1.54 -5.28
N ILE A 53 -1.13 -1.06 -4.53
CA ILE A 53 0.23 -1.64 -4.53
C ILE A 53 0.19 -3.05 -3.96
N VAL A 54 -0.49 -3.27 -2.82
CA VAL A 54 -0.62 -4.59 -2.22
C VAL A 54 -1.39 -5.55 -3.14
N ALA A 55 -2.50 -5.11 -3.74
CA ALA A 55 -3.25 -5.93 -4.69
C ALA A 55 -2.43 -6.29 -5.95
N ALA A 56 -1.61 -5.36 -6.46
CA ALA A 56 -0.73 -5.63 -7.59
C ALA A 56 0.41 -6.62 -7.27
N VAL A 57 0.88 -6.63 -6.01
CA VAL A 57 1.88 -7.59 -5.53
C VAL A 57 1.25 -8.97 -5.32
N ASP A 58 0.07 -9.02 -4.68
CA ASP A 58 -0.69 -10.25 -4.44
C ASP A 58 -1.06 -10.94 -5.77
N GLY A 59 -1.55 -10.18 -6.75
CA GLY A 59 -1.87 -10.69 -8.09
C GLY A 59 -0.66 -11.07 -8.96
N ARG A 60 0.57 -10.68 -8.60
CA ARG A 60 1.80 -11.14 -9.27
C ARG A 60 2.28 -12.50 -8.75
N MET A 61 1.81 -12.91 -7.56
CA MET A 61 2.22 -14.16 -6.91
C MET A 61 1.33 -15.36 -7.26
N GLY A 62 0.36 -15.18 -8.15
CA GLY A 62 -0.56 -16.21 -8.66
C GLY A 62 -0.18 -16.76 -10.02
#